data_AF-A0A238X376-F1
#
_entry.id   AF-A0A238X376-F1
#
_cell.length_a   1.000
_cell.length_b   1.000
_cell.length_c   1.000
_cell.angle_alpha   90.00
_cell.angle_beta   90.00
_cell.angle_gamma   90.00
#
_symmetry.space_group_name_H-M   'P 1'
#
loop_
_entity.id
_entity.type
_entity.pdbx_description
1 polymer ?
#
loop_
_entity_poly.entity_id
_entity_poly.type
_entity_poly.pdbx_seq_one_letter_code
_entity_poly.pdbx_strand_id
1 'polypeptide(L)' 'MANRFRTGLGPPPGDSAIAIVARPDAAERLAAAGIRASVRSGAARLAFHLYTTEADADTAIAALT' A
#
# COMPACT_ATOMS: atom_id res chain seq x y z
N MET A 1 3.98 -9.98 1.55
CA MET A 1 3.22 -9.03 0.70
C MET A 1 3.74 -7.59 0.76
N ALA A 2 4.07 -7.03 1.93
CA ALA A 2 4.59 -5.66 2.03
C ALA A 2 5.81 -5.38 1.11
N ASN A 3 6.75 -6.32 1.02
CA ASN A 3 7.91 -6.18 0.13
C ASN A 3 7.52 -6.13 -1.36
N ARG A 4 6.57 -6.97 -1.80
CA ARG A 4 6.03 -6.93 -3.17
C ARG A 4 5.43 -5.56 -3.47
N PHE A 5 4.59 -5.05 -2.58
CA PHE A 5 3.98 -3.73 -2.70
C PHE A 5 5.04 -2.61 -2.78
N ARG A 6 6.04 -2.63 -1.88
CA ARG A 6 7.13 -1.64 -1.88
C ARG A 6 7.93 -1.66 -3.18
N THR A 7 8.36 -2.85 -3.62
CA THR A 7 9.08 -3.01 -4.88
C THR A 7 8.25 -2.55 -6.07
N GLY A 8 6.95 -2.86 -6.10
CA GLY A 8 6.03 -2.39 -7.14
C GLY A 8 5.87 -0.87 -7.22
N LEU A 9 6.12 -0.15 -6.11
CA LEU A 9 6.10 1.31 -6.07
C LEU A 9 7.48 1.97 -6.29
N GLY A 10 8.55 1.19 -6.37
CA GLY A 10 9.94 1.65 -6.57
C GLY A 10 10.88 1.59 -5.35
N PRO A 11 10.42 1.79 -4.10
CA PRO A 11 11.28 1.62 -2.93
C PRO A 11 11.86 0.21 -2.76
N PRO A 12 13.02 0.06 -2.12
CA PRO A 12 13.54 -1.26 -1.77
C PRO A 12 12.61 -1.98 -0.77
N PRO A 13 12.70 -3.33 -0.69
CA PRO A 13 12.07 -4.11 0.37
C PRO A 13 12.35 -3.50 1.75
N GLY A 14 11.39 -3.62 2.67
CA GLY A 14 11.55 -3.19 4.04
C GLY A 14 10.99 -4.27 4.94
N ASP A 15 11.76 -4.70 5.93
CA ASP A 15 11.39 -5.79 6.85
C ASP A 15 10.32 -5.34 7.86
N SER A 16 9.18 -4.92 7.34
CA SER A 16 8.00 -4.50 8.09
C SER A 16 6.75 -4.93 7.35
N ALA A 17 5.73 -5.35 8.11
CA ALA A 17 4.40 -5.60 7.58
C ALA A 17 3.63 -4.30 7.24
N ILE A 18 4.20 -3.12 7.52
CA ILE A 18 3.57 -1.82 7.27
C ILE A 18 4.32 -1.07 6.17
N ALA A 19 3.61 -0.64 5.14
CA ALA A 19 4.12 0.25 4.11
C ALA A 19 3.51 1.65 4.25
N ILE A 20 4.35 2.68 4.18
CA ILE A 20 3.96 4.08 4.23
C ILE A 20 4.06 4.66 2.82
N VAL A 21 3.00 5.32 2.35
CA VAL A 21 2.93 5.99 1.05
C VAL A 21 2.64 7.47 1.28
N ALA A 22 3.63 8.30 1.02
CA ALA A 22 3.51 9.76 1.05
C ALA A 22 3.42 10.28 -0.40
N ARG A 23 2.23 10.15 -1.00
CA ARG A 23 1.88 10.69 -2.33
C ARG A 23 0.56 11.47 -2.23
N PRO A 24 0.34 12.49 -3.07
CA PRO A 24 -0.97 13.13 -3.18
C PRO A 24 -2.06 12.11 -3.47
N ASP A 25 -3.22 12.30 -2.84
CA ASP A 25 -4.45 11.53 -3.05
C ASP A 25 -4.33 10.00 -2.84
N ALA A 26 -3.27 9.53 -2.17
CA ALA A 26 -2.99 8.10 -2.05
C ALA A 26 -4.11 7.37 -1.30
N ALA A 27 -4.68 7.99 -0.27
CA ALA A 27 -5.75 7.39 0.51
C ALA A 27 -7.05 7.29 -0.29
N GLU A 28 -7.37 8.33 -1.06
CA GLU A 28 -8.54 8.45 -1.93
C GLU A 28 -8.47 7.42 -3.06
N ARG A 29 -7.31 7.32 -3.72
CA ARG A 29 -7.06 6.33 -4.78
C ARG A 29 -7.18 4.89 -4.26
N LEU A 30 -6.65 4.60 -3.08
CA LEU A 30 -6.79 3.29 -2.45
C LEU A 30 -8.25 2.99 -2.08
N ALA A 31 -8.97 3.96 -1.52
CA ALA A 31 -10.38 3.83 -1.18
C ALA A 31 -11.25 3.57 -2.43
N ALA A 32 -10.96 4.27 -3.54
CA ALA A 32 -11.64 4.04 -4.82
C ALA A 32 -11.38 2.62 -5.38
N ALA A 33 -10.24 2.03 -5.07
CA ALA A 33 -9.92 0.63 -5.38
C ALA A 33 -10.48 -0.38 -4.36
N GLY A 34 -11.28 0.07 -3.38
CA GLY A 34 -11.84 -0.79 -2.33
C GLY A 34 -10.86 -1.15 -1.21
N ILE A 35 -9.68 -0.54 -1.17
CA ILE A 35 -8.64 -0.82 -0.18
C ILE A 35 -8.74 0.15 0.98
N ARG A 36 -8.82 -0.38 2.20
CA ARG A 36 -8.77 0.42 3.42
C ARG A 36 -7.32 0.69 3.81
N ALA A 37 -6.97 1.96 3.96
CA ALA A 37 -5.70 2.41 4.50
C ALA A 37 -5.93 3.39 5.65
N SER A 38 -5.03 3.41 6.62
CA SER A 38 -5.03 4.45 7.65
C SER A 38 -4.22 5.65 7.17
N VAL A 39 -4.60 6.86 7.58
CA VAL A 39 -3.86 8.09 7.24
C VAL A 39 -3.27 8.69 8.51
N ARG A 40 -1.97 9.00 8.47
CA ARG A 40 -1.28 9.71 9.57
C ARG A 40 -0.27 10.68 8.99
N SER A 41 -0.35 11.94 9.41
CA SER A 41 0.52 13.02 8.89
C SER A 41 0.46 13.14 7.37
N GLY A 42 -0.73 13.01 6.79
CA GLY A 42 -0.96 13.08 5.33
C GLY A 42 -0.46 11.87 4.53
N ALA A 43 0.17 10.88 5.16
CA ALA A 43 0.64 9.68 4.49
C ALA A 43 -0.32 8.50 4.70
N ALA A 44 -0.61 7.77 3.63
CA ALA A 44 -1.35 6.51 3.69
C ALA A 44 -0.47 5.40 4.27
N ARG A 45 -1.07 4.51 5.07
CA ARG A 45 -0.42 3.38 5.71
C ARG A 45 -1.20 2.11 5.44
N LEU A 46 -0.54 1.16 4.80
CA LEU A 46 -1.08 -0.16 4.48
C LEU A 46 -0.42 -1.17 5.39
N ALA A 47 -1.23 -2.01 6.03
CA ALA A 47 -0.80 -3.15 6.81
C ALA A 47 -1.08 -4.43 6.04
N PHE A 48 -0.08 -5.31 5.97
CA PHE A 48 -0.18 -6.61 5.30
C PHE A 48 -0.35 -7.69 6.36
N HIS A 49 -1.46 -8.42 6.29
CA HIS A 49 -1.87 -9.42 7.28
C HIS A 49 -1.66 -10.84 6.74
N LEU A 50 -1.88 -11.85 7.59
CA LEU A 50 -1.73 -13.26 7.24
C LEU A 50 -2.51 -13.68 5.99
N TYR A 51 -3.70 -13.08 5.81
CA TYR A 51 -4.60 -13.36 4.70
C TYR A 51 -4.42 -12.45 3.48
N THR A 52 -3.45 -11.53 3.50
CA THR A 52 -3.19 -10.68 2.33
C THR A 52 -2.56 -11.50 1.21
N THR A 53 -3.17 -11.47 0.04
CA THR A 53 -2.74 -12.19 -1.16
C THR A 53 -1.84 -11.31 -2.04
N GLU A 54 -1.22 -11.92 -3.05
CA GLU A 54 -0.50 -11.16 -4.09
C GLU A 54 -1.44 -10.26 -4.88
N ALA A 55 -2.66 -10.72 -5.17
CA ALA A 55 -3.66 -9.94 -5.90
C ALA A 55 -4.08 -8.68 -5.12
N ASP A 56 -4.17 -8.75 -3.79
CA ASP A 56 -4.44 -7.57 -2.95
C ASP A 56 -3.30 -6.54 -3.05
N ALA A 57 -2.05 -7.02 -3.03
CA ALA A 57 -0.88 -6.16 -3.17
C ALA A 57 -0.81 -5.53 -4.58
N ASP A 58 -1.13 -6.29 -5.62
CA ASP A 58 -1.15 -5.82 -7.01
C ASP A 58 -2.25 -4.80 -7.25
N THR A 59 -3.44 -4.99 -6.67
CA THR A 59 -4.53 -4.02 -6.70
C THR A 59 -4.09 -2.71 -6.05
N ALA A 60 -3.39 -2.78 -4.91
CA ALA A 60 -2.87 -1.60 -4.23
C ALA A 60 -1.77 -0.88 -5.01
N ILE A 61 -0.90 -1.62 -5.71
CA ILE A 61 0.11 -1.04 -6.62
C ILE A 61 -0.60 -0.31 -7.76
N ALA A 62 -1.51 -0.99 -8.47
CA ALA A 62 -2.24 -0.42 -9.60
C ALA A 62 -3.03 0.84 -9.23
N ALA A 63 -3.60 0.88 -8.03
CA ALA A 63 -4.30 2.05 -7.53
C ALA A 63 -3.38 3.27 -7.35
N LEU A 64 -2.08 3.08 -7.14
CA LEU A 64 -1.10 4.12 -6.75
C LEU A 64 -0.07 4.47 -7.84
N THR A 65 -0.04 3.73 -8.94
CA THR A 65 0.69 4.04 -10.17
C THR A 65 -0.22 4.76 -11.14
#